data_AF-A0A292YG70-F1
#
_entry.id   AF-A0A292YG70-F1
#
_cell.length_a   1.000
_cell.length_b   1.000
_cell.length_c   1.000
_cell.angle_alpha   90.00
_cell.angle_beta   90.00
_cell.angle_gamma   90.00
#
_symmetry.space_group_name_H-M   'P 1'
#
loop_
_entity.id
_entity.type
_entity.pdbx_description
1 polymer ?
#
loop_
_entity_poly.entity_id
_entity_poly.type
_entity_poly.pdbx_seq_one_letter_code
_entity_poly.pdbx_strand_id
1 'polypeptide(L)'
;MRKSFSLLITLLFVIFVAVIGVMSLEFASSTNRHTSNVALNTRAELLSRAATEYAILAMHGHDYKNNCLKHTNITGDSFFDINITYYYFFTDCNTSECNCSKIDTADTNGSALIYVTVTSKNPKFHIRKVRFTLQNP
;
A
#
# COMPACT_ATOMS: atom_id res chain seq x y z
N MET A 1 -56.20 -9.25 -36.04
CA MET A 1 -55.72 -8.54 -34.84
C MET A 1 -54.58 -9.25 -34.09
N ARG A 2 -54.54 -10.60 -33.98
CA ARG A 2 -53.48 -11.33 -33.24
C ARG A 2 -52.05 -11.19 -33.81
N LYS A 3 -51.88 -11.06 -35.13
CA LYS A 3 -50.55 -10.99 -35.78
C LYS A 3 -49.79 -9.69 -35.49
N SER A 4 -50.46 -8.54 -35.49
CA SER A 4 -49.83 -7.24 -35.17
C SER A 4 -49.49 -7.11 -33.68
N PHE A 5 -50.31 -7.69 -32.80
CA PHE A 5 -50.04 -7.72 -31.37
C PHE A 5 -48.84 -8.63 -31.02
N SER A 6 -48.72 -9.77 -31.70
CA SER A 6 -47.54 -10.64 -31.57
C SER A 6 -46.25 -9.93 -31.98
N LEU A 7 -46.27 -9.13 -33.05
CA LEU A 7 -45.07 -8.42 -33.54
C LEU A 7 -44.59 -7.35 -32.54
N LEU A 8 -45.54 -6.63 -31.91
CA LEU A 8 -45.24 -5.66 -30.85
C LEU A 8 -44.60 -6.31 -29.61
N ILE A 9 -45.11 -7.47 -29.18
CA ILE A 9 -44.56 -8.21 -28.05
C ILE A 9 -43.14 -8.74 -28.35
N THR A 10 -42.91 -9.25 -29.56
CA THR A 10 -41.57 -9.71 -29.96
C THR A 10 -40.57 -8.56 -29.97
N LEU A 11 -40.96 -7.39 -30.50
CA LEU A 11 -40.12 -6.19 -30.51
C LEU A 11 -39.73 -5.78 -29.07
N LEU A 12 -40.73 -5.74 -28.18
CA LEU A 12 -40.52 -5.39 -26.78
C LEU A 12 -39.59 -6.39 -26.08
N PHE A 13 -39.76 -7.69 -26.34
CA PHE A 13 -38.88 -8.73 -25.79
C PHE A 13 -37.42 -8.56 -26.26
N VAL A 14 -37.19 -8.26 -27.54
CA VAL A 14 -35.85 -8.00 -28.08
C VAL A 14 -35.20 -6.79 -27.39
N ILE A 15 -35.97 -5.73 -27.14
CA ILE A 15 -35.47 -4.54 -26.42
C ILE A 15 -35.07 -4.90 -24.99
N PHE A 16 -35.88 -5.69 -24.27
CA PHE A 16 -35.54 -6.15 -22.92
C PHE A 16 -34.26 -6.99 -22.89
N VAL A 17 -34.11 -7.93 -23.83
CA VAL A 17 -32.88 -8.74 -23.95
C VAL A 17 -31.68 -7.86 -24.26
N ALA A 18 -31.83 -6.85 -25.11
CA ALA A 18 -30.75 -5.90 -25.43
C ALA A 18 -30.31 -5.10 -24.20
N VAL A 19 -31.26 -4.56 -23.41
CA VAL A 19 -30.94 -3.80 -22.19
C VAL A 19 -30.22 -4.67 -21.16
N ILE A 20 -30.69 -5.90 -20.93
CA ILE A 20 -30.05 -6.84 -20.01
C ILE A 20 -28.64 -7.20 -20.50
N GLY A 21 -28.47 -7.40 -21.80
CA GLY A 21 -27.16 -7.67 -22.41
C GLY A 21 -26.17 -6.53 -22.19
N VAL A 22 -26.59 -5.28 -22.40
CA VAL A 22 -25.74 -4.10 -22.17
C VAL A 22 -25.40 -3.94 -20.69
N MET A 23 -26.38 -4.06 -19.80
CA MET A 23 -26.14 -3.99 -18.34
C MET A 23 -25.17 -5.08 -17.88
N SER A 24 -25.30 -6.30 -18.40
CA SER A 24 -24.38 -7.40 -18.09
C SER A 24 -22.94 -7.09 -18.52
N LEU A 25 -22.77 -6.48 -19.69
CA LEU A 25 -21.46 -6.08 -20.21
C LEU A 25 -20.83 -4.95 -19.38
N GLU A 26 -21.63 -3.95 -19.01
CA GLU A 26 -21.20 -2.86 -18.14
C GLU A 26 -20.79 -3.39 -16.75
N PHE A 27 -21.56 -4.32 -16.18
CA PHE A 27 -21.23 -4.95 -14.91
C PHE A 27 -19.94 -5.78 -14.98
N ALA A 28 -19.73 -6.53 -16.06
CA ALA A 28 -18.49 -7.29 -16.26
C ALA A 28 -17.27 -6.36 -16.40
N SER A 29 -17.39 -5.29 -17.18
CA SER A 29 -16.29 -4.32 -17.38
C SER A 29 -15.92 -3.55 -16.10
N SER A 30 -16.93 -3.10 -15.35
CA SER A 30 -16.74 -2.38 -14.09
C SER A 30 -16.17 -3.31 -13.01
N THR A 31 -16.67 -4.55 -12.91
CA THR A 31 -16.16 -5.55 -11.97
C THR A 31 -14.67 -5.82 -12.18
N ASN A 32 -14.22 -6.01 -13.43
CA ASN A 32 -12.80 -6.24 -13.72
C ASN A 32 -11.91 -5.07 -13.27
N ARG A 33 -12.36 -3.82 -13.49
CA ARG A 33 -11.63 -2.64 -13.05
C ARG A 33 -11.59 -2.54 -11.53
N HIS A 34 -12.70 -2.80 -10.85
CA HIS A 34 -12.76 -2.83 -9.39
C HIS A 34 -11.83 -3.90 -8.81
N THR A 35 -11.85 -5.13 -9.35
CA THR A 35 -10.98 -6.22 -8.90
C THR A 35 -9.50 -5.87 -9.05
N SER A 36 -9.10 -5.28 -10.18
CA SER A 36 -7.70 -4.84 -10.39
C SER A 36 -7.27 -3.79 -9.36
N ASN A 37 -8.12 -2.81 -9.06
CA ASN A 37 -7.81 -1.78 -8.07
C ASN A 37 -7.69 -2.36 -6.66
N VAL A 38 -8.60 -3.27 -6.29
CA VAL A 38 -8.55 -3.97 -5.01
C VAL A 38 -7.27 -4.81 -4.90
N ALA A 39 -6.91 -5.55 -5.96
CA ALA A 39 -5.69 -6.35 -5.98
C ALA A 39 -4.43 -5.50 -5.75
N LEU A 40 -4.32 -4.35 -6.41
CA LEU A 40 -3.19 -3.42 -6.22
C LEU A 40 -3.16 -2.83 -4.81
N ASN A 41 -4.31 -2.49 -4.25
CA ASN A 41 -4.41 -1.99 -2.87
C ASN A 41 -4.01 -3.05 -1.84
N THR A 42 -4.46 -4.29 -2.02
CA THR A 42 -4.08 -5.43 -1.17
C THR A 42 -2.59 -5.74 -1.30
N ARG A 43 -2.03 -5.71 -2.51
CA ARG A 43 -0.57 -5.87 -2.74
C ARG A 43 0.22 -4.79 -2.01
N ALA A 44 -0.19 -3.52 -2.10
CA ALA A 44 0.47 -2.43 -1.39
C ALA A 44 0.41 -2.59 0.14
N GLU A 45 -0.73 -3.05 0.67
CA GLU A 45 -0.88 -3.33 2.10
C GLU A 45 0.04 -4.48 2.54
N LEU A 46 0.09 -5.59 1.80
CA LEU A 46 0.98 -6.72 2.11
C LEU A 46 2.45 -6.32 2.03
N LEU A 47 2.84 -5.56 1.00
CA LEU A 47 4.19 -5.04 0.87
C LEU A 47 4.56 -4.14 2.05
N SER A 48 3.64 -3.30 2.53
CA SER A 48 3.90 -2.45 3.70
C SER A 48 4.17 -3.27 4.96
N ARG A 49 3.50 -4.42 5.13
CA ARG A 49 3.71 -5.34 6.26
C ARG A 49 5.03 -6.09 6.15
N ALA A 50 5.28 -6.69 4.99
CA ALA A 50 6.54 -7.38 4.72
C ALA A 50 7.75 -6.43 4.86
N ALA A 51 7.62 -5.20 4.37
CA ALA A 51 8.65 -4.18 4.51
C ALA A 51 8.85 -3.76 5.97
N THR A 52 7.80 -3.65 6.79
CA THR A 52 7.97 -3.41 8.23
C THR A 52 8.68 -4.57 8.93
N GLU A 53 8.35 -5.82 8.64
CA GLU A 53 9.00 -6.99 9.24
C GLU A 53 10.47 -7.07 8.83
N TYR A 54 10.76 -6.84 7.54
CA TYR A 54 12.13 -6.75 7.04
C TYR A 54 12.89 -5.61 7.71
N ALA A 55 12.25 -4.46 7.89
CA ALA A 55 12.88 -3.31 8.54
C ALA A 55 13.26 -3.59 9.99
N ILE A 56 12.39 -4.29 10.73
CA ILE A 56 12.64 -4.74 12.12
C ILE A 56 13.77 -5.77 12.13
N LEU A 57 13.77 -6.74 11.22
CA LEU A 57 14.84 -7.72 11.11
C LEU A 57 16.19 -7.06 10.81
N ALA A 58 16.22 -6.12 9.87
CA ALA A 58 17.41 -5.36 9.52
C ALA A 58 17.91 -4.50 10.70
N MET A 59 16.99 -4.00 11.53
CA MET A 59 17.33 -3.28 12.75
C MET A 59 18.03 -4.20 13.76
N HIS A 60 17.44 -5.35 14.10
CA HIS A 60 18.04 -6.28 15.07
C HIS A 60 19.31 -6.96 14.57
N GLY A 61 19.46 -7.14 13.26
CA GLY A 61 20.66 -7.72 12.66
C GLY A 61 21.82 -6.75 12.46
N HIS A 62 21.64 -5.47 12.78
CA HIS A 62 22.65 -4.44 12.54
C HIS A 62 23.59 -4.24 13.71
N ASP A 63 24.88 -4.04 13.42
CA ASP A 63 25.87 -3.71 14.43
C ASP A 63 25.92 -2.20 14.68
N TYR A 64 25.36 -1.78 15.81
CA TYR A 64 25.29 -0.39 16.25
C TYR A 64 26.60 0.18 16.80
N LYS A 65 27.69 -0.62 16.85
CA LYS A 65 28.99 -0.14 17.38
C LYS A 65 29.64 0.93 16.50
N ASN A 66 29.39 0.93 15.19
CA ASN A 66 30.11 1.76 14.23
C ASN A 66 29.22 2.75 13.45
N ASN A 67 27.91 2.49 13.29
CA ASN A 67 27.01 3.35 12.53
C ASN A 67 25.53 3.05 12.85
N CYS A 68 24.62 3.98 12.57
CA CYS A 68 23.17 3.75 12.64
C CYS A 68 22.56 3.37 11.28
N LEU A 69 21.45 2.63 11.31
CA LEU A 69 20.64 2.38 10.11
C LEU A 69 19.81 3.63 9.79
N LYS A 70 20.07 4.32 8.68
CA LYS A 70 19.26 5.50 8.27
C LYS A 70 18.11 5.13 7.37
N HIS A 71 18.41 4.28 6.38
CA HIS A 71 17.54 4.02 5.26
C HIS A 71 17.77 2.62 4.72
N THR A 72 16.70 1.86 4.54
CA THR A 72 16.73 0.59 3.83
C THR A 72 15.75 0.65 2.67
N ASN A 73 16.21 0.31 1.47
CA ASN A 73 15.36 0.23 0.28
C ASN A 73 15.12 -1.23 -0.07
N ILE A 74 13.87 -1.56 -0.34
CA ILE A 74 13.50 -2.86 -0.91
C ILE A 74 13.17 -2.62 -2.38
N THR A 75 14.14 -2.92 -3.25
CA THR A 75 13.96 -2.86 -4.71
C THR A 75 13.58 -4.24 -5.22
N GLY A 76 12.28 -4.52 -5.30
CA GLY A 76 11.78 -5.80 -5.83
C GLY A 76 10.46 -5.71 -6.60
N ASP A 77 9.74 -4.59 -6.50
CA ASP A 77 8.42 -4.43 -7.09
C ASP A 77 8.42 -3.42 -8.24
N SER A 78 7.83 -3.79 -9.38
CA SER A 78 7.71 -2.93 -10.57
C SER A 78 6.62 -1.86 -10.44
N PHE A 79 5.68 -2.02 -9.51
CA PHE A 79 4.52 -1.13 -9.35
C PHE A 79 4.65 -0.17 -8.16
N PHE A 80 5.48 -0.51 -7.18
CA PHE A 80 5.62 0.25 -5.93
C PHE A 80 7.09 0.52 -5.58
N ASP A 81 7.33 1.72 -5.05
CA ASP A 81 8.56 2.09 -4.35
C ASP A 81 8.34 1.97 -2.85
N ILE A 82 9.30 1.36 -2.16
CA ILE A 82 9.27 1.11 -0.73
C ILE A 82 10.44 1.87 -0.10
N ASN A 83 10.12 2.84 0.74
CA ASN A 83 11.07 3.67 1.46
C ASN A 83 10.92 3.41 2.96
N ILE A 84 12.00 2.97 3.61
CA ILE A 84 12.04 2.68 5.05
C ILE A 84 13.03 3.64 5.69
N THR A 85 12.52 4.53 6.54
CA THR A 85 13.33 5.49 7.29
C THR A 85 13.30 5.15 8.77
N TYR A 86 14.45 5.26 9.43
CA TYR A 86 14.59 5.01 10.86
C TYR A 86 14.85 6.32 11.59
N TYR A 87 14.11 6.55 12.66
CA TYR A 87 14.26 7.70 13.54
C TYR A 87 14.56 7.19 14.95
N TYR A 88 15.69 7.60 15.51
CA TYR A 88 16.11 7.15 16.83
C TYR A 88 15.81 8.21 17.90
N PHE A 89 15.55 7.74 19.10
CA PHE A 89 15.32 8.59 20.26
C PHE A 89 16.36 8.27 21.34
N PHE A 90 17.17 9.27 21.68
CA PHE A 90 18.23 9.14 22.67
C PHE A 90 18.25 10.36 23.59
N THR A 91 18.76 10.20 24.81
CA THR A 91 19.01 11.32 25.72
C THR A 91 20.17 12.20 25.24
N ASP A 92 21.17 11.58 24.61
CA ASP A 92 22.37 12.23 24.07
C ASP A 92 22.47 11.99 22.57
N CYS A 93 21.82 12.87 21.81
CA CYS A 93 21.75 12.78 20.36
C CYS A 93 22.91 13.53 19.70
N ASN A 94 23.83 12.80 19.07
CA ASN A 94 24.78 13.39 18.15
C ASN A 94 24.24 13.28 16.71
N THR A 95 23.73 14.39 16.18
CA THR A 95 22.99 14.46 14.89
C THR A 95 23.86 14.26 13.65
N SER A 96 25.16 14.09 13.81
CA SER A 96 26.12 13.97 12.71
C SER A 96 26.04 12.62 11.97
N GLU A 97 25.60 11.56 12.64
CA GLU A 97 25.61 10.20 12.07
C GLU A 97 24.24 9.51 12.03
N CYS A 98 23.21 10.00 12.72
CA CYS A 98 21.91 9.32 12.80
C CYS A 98 20.75 10.33 12.80
N ASN A 99 19.61 9.98 12.18
CA ASN A 99 18.37 10.76 12.30
C ASN A 99 17.84 10.54 13.71
N CYS A 100 18.23 11.40 14.64
CA CYS A 100 17.93 11.21 16.04
C CYS A 100 17.36 12.49 16.68
N SER A 101 16.44 12.31 17.61
CA SER A 101 15.83 13.39 18.40
C SER A 101 16.12 13.20 19.88
N LYS A 102 16.44 14.31 20.56
CA LYS A 102 16.67 14.30 22.00
C LYS A 102 15.36 14.09 22.76
N ILE A 103 15.38 13.20 23.75
CA ILE A 103 14.26 12.98 24.67
C ILE A 103 14.76 13.01 26.12
N ASP A 104 13.89 13.40 27.05
CA ASP A 104 14.21 13.46 28.48
C ASP A 104 13.66 12.26 29.28
N THR A 105 12.93 11.35 28.62
CA THR A 105 12.30 10.17 29.24
C THR A 105 13.22 8.95 29.16
N ALA A 106 13.61 8.41 30.32
CA ALA A 106 14.51 7.26 30.43
C ALA A 106 13.97 5.99 29.76
N ASP A 107 12.64 5.75 29.81
CA ASP A 107 12.01 4.52 29.30
C ASP A 107 12.08 4.36 27.78
N THR A 108 12.22 5.48 27.07
CA THR A 108 12.23 5.55 25.60
C THR A 108 13.64 5.80 25.05
N ASN A 109 14.64 5.86 25.93
CA ASN A 109 16.04 6.03 25.55
C ASN A 109 16.52 4.77 24.83
N GLY A 110 16.98 4.92 23.58
CA GLY A 110 17.36 3.79 22.73
C GLY A 110 16.29 3.36 21.72
N SER A 111 15.07 3.87 21.83
CA SER A 111 13.98 3.46 20.94
C SER A 111 14.17 3.96 19.50
N ALA A 112 13.76 3.15 18.53
CA ALA A 112 13.76 3.45 17.11
C ALA A 112 12.33 3.42 16.55
N LEU A 113 11.91 4.51 15.94
CA LEU A 113 10.71 4.58 15.12
C LEU A 113 11.05 4.24 13.68
N ILE A 114 10.47 3.15 13.21
CA ILE A 114 10.58 2.69 11.83
C ILE A 114 9.39 3.25 11.07
N TYR A 115 9.67 4.03 10.02
CA TYR A 115 8.67 4.63 9.16
C TYR A 115 8.76 4.04 7.75
N VAL A 116 7.75 3.24 7.39
CA VAL A 116 7.67 2.54 6.11
C VAL A 116 6.64 3.22 5.24
N THR A 117 7.07 3.68 4.07
CA THR A 117 6.21 4.27 3.05
C THR A 117 6.26 3.43 1.79
N VAL A 118 5.09 2.99 1.33
CA VAL A 118 4.92 2.33 0.03
C VAL A 118 4.16 3.30 -0.87
N THR A 119 4.78 3.71 -1.97
CA THR A 119 4.20 4.62 -2.97
C THR A 119 4.12 3.94 -4.33
N SER A 120 3.02 4.13 -5.06
CA SER A 120 2.95 3.65 -6.44
C SER A 120 3.90 4.45 -7.35
N LYS A 121 4.56 3.72 -8.25
CA LYS A 121 5.41 4.29 -9.33
C LYS A 121 4.60 4.95 -10.43
N ASN A 122 3.32 4.60 -10.58
CA ASN A 122 2.51 5.07 -11.70
C ASN A 122 1.84 6.41 -11.36
N PRO A 123 2.11 7.50 -12.10
CA PRO A 123 1.52 8.81 -11.84
C PRO A 123 0.00 8.86 -12.06
N LYS A 124 -0.59 7.85 -12.73
CA LYS A 124 -2.05 7.76 -12.92
C LYS A 124 -2.77 7.14 -11.73
N PHE A 125 -2.06 6.51 -10.79
CA PHE A 125 -2.66 5.79 -9.68
C PHE A 125 -1.86 5.97 -8.39
N HIS A 126 -2.32 6.88 -7.54
CA HIS A 126 -1.64 7.23 -6.30
C HIS A 126 -2.13 6.34 -5.16
N ILE A 127 -1.57 5.13 -5.04
CA ILE A 127 -1.62 4.42 -3.75
C ILE A 127 -0.42 4.84 -2.92
N ARG A 128 -0.70 5.31 -1.71
CA ARG A 128 0.29 5.48 -0.65
C ARG A 128 -0.16 4.72 0.58
N LYS A 129 0.69 3.84 1.09
CA LYS A 129 0.52 3.19 2.39
C LYS A 129 1.65 3.62 3.30
N VAL A 130 1.29 3.96 4.53
CA VAL A 130 2.24 4.37 5.56
C VAL A 130 2.01 3.46 6.75
N ARG A 131 3.10 2.89 7.26
CA ARG A 131 3.11 2.18 8.53
C ARG A 131 4.25 2.70 9.37
N PHE A 132 3.99 2.77 10.67
CA PHE A 132 5.00 3.12 11.65
C PHE A 132 4.99 2.12 12.79
N THR A 133 6.16 1.83 13.34
CA THR A 133 6.30 0.96 14.51
C THR A 133 7.45 1.50 15.35
N LEU A 134 7.25 1.48 16.67
CA LEU A 134 8.29 1.81 17.63
C LEU A 134 8.86 0.49 18.14
N GLN A 135 10.18 0.36 18.08
CA GLN A 135 10.90 -0.80 18.56
C GLN A 135 12.05 -0.35 19.45
N ASN A 136 12.39 -1.16 20.44
CA ASN A 136 13.65 -0.99 21.15
C ASN A 136 14.64 -1.99 20.55
N PRO A 137 15.68 -1.55 19.82
CA PRO A 137 16.70 -2.41 19.23
C PRO A 137 17.50 -3.18 20.29
#